data_AF-A0A7S1YTF7-F1
#
_entry.id   AF-A0A7S1YTF7-F1
#
_cell.length_a   1.000
_cell.length_b   1.000
_cell.length_c   1.000
_cell.angle_alpha   90.00
_cell.angle_beta   90.00
_cell.angle_gamma   90.00
#
_symmetry.space_group_name_H-M   'P 1'
#
loop_
_entity.id
_entity.type
_entity.pdbx_description
1 polymer ?
#
loop_
_entity_poly.entity_id
_entity_poly.type
_entity_poly.pdbx_seq_one_letter_code
_entity_poly.pdbx_strand_id
1 'polypeptide(L)'
;MAETASFVDPVFLARFGLSRPNVLDYFLHPLNPFRTKSNTSNEVLAMQGINIGTLMQQGTGQGGGPLSPSAAEDEYARALSRLTGEQYELMLPSDPAELNTGQSPLFTVRHVTRSNPNSVKVLGIYYVLEGVIYKAPSVRALMKANVARTV
;
A
#
# COMPACT_ATOMS: atom_id res chain seq x y z
N MET A 1 0.61 -6.81 19.90
CA MET A 1 0.84 -5.41 19.45
C MET A 1 -0.39 -4.60 19.81
N ALA A 2 -0.22 -3.41 20.38
CA ALA A 2 -1.34 -2.54 20.76
C ALA A 2 -2.15 -2.16 19.51
N GLU A 3 -3.49 -2.22 19.59
CA GLU A 3 -4.41 -1.90 18.48
C GLU A 3 -4.33 -0.43 18.04
N THR A 4 -3.67 0.43 18.81
CA THR A 4 -3.48 1.87 18.57
C THR A 4 -2.05 2.26 18.18
N ALA A 5 -1.18 1.29 17.86
CA ALA A 5 0.14 1.62 17.36
C ALA A 5 0.04 2.37 16.02
N SER A 6 0.90 3.37 15.84
CA SER A 6 1.11 4.06 14.57
C SER A 6 2.60 4.05 14.23
N PHE A 7 2.91 4.33 12.97
CA PHE A 7 4.29 4.44 12.49
C PHE A 7 4.45 5.66 11.58
N VAL A 8 5.59 6.33 11.67
CA VAL A 8 5.96 7.44 10.79
C VAL A 8 7.46 7.38 10.54
N ASP A 9 7.87 7.58 9.28
CA ASP A 9 9.28 7.78 8.91
C ASP A 9 9.47 9.23 8.44
N PRO A 10 9.90 10.13 9.35
CA PRO A 10 10.07 11.54 9.01
C PRO A 10 11.21 11.77 8.01
N VAL A 11 12.20 10.87 7.93
CA VAL A 11 13.36 11.03 7.03
C VAL A 11 12.94 10.75 5.59
N PHE A 12 12.13 9.71 5.37
CA PHE A 12 11.56 9.44 4.05
C PHE A 12 10.67 10.60 3.60
N LEU A 13 9.74 11.04 4.46
CA LEU A 13 8.79 12.11 4.14
C LEU A 13 9.48 13.43 3.83
N ALA A 14 10.54 13.78 4.55
CA ALA A 14 11.32 14.99 4.29
C ALA A 14 12.08 14.94 2.94
N ARG A 15 12.47 13.75 2.47
CA ARG A 15 13.26 13.59 1.24
C ARG A 15 12.41 13.44 -0.02
N PHE A 16 11.36 12.65 0.05
CA PHE A 16 10.59 12.23 -1.12
C PHE A 16 9.16 12.77 -1.13
N GLY A 17 8.68 13.30 0.00
CA GLY A 17 7.27 13.55 0.22
C GLY A 17 6.46 12.25 0.20
N LEU A 18 5.14 12.40 0.34
CA LEU A 18 4.21 11.28 0.17
C LEU A 18 3.32 11.54 -1.04
N SER A 19 3.26 10.56 -1.92
CA SER A 19 2.46 10.58 -3.13
C SER A 19 2.02 9.18 -3.50
N ARG A 20 1.01 9.08 -4.35
CA ARG A 20 0.48 7.79 -4.79
C ARG A 20 1.54 6.84 -5.40
N PRO A 21 2.53 7.33 -6.17
CA PRO A 21 3.57 6.46 -6.74
C PRO A 21 4.57 5.90 -5.72
N ASN A 22 4.75 6.57 -4.57
CA ASN A 22 5.78 6.22 -3.58
C ASN A 22 5.21 5.70 -2.25
N VAL A 23 3.88 5.76 -2.05
CA VAL A 23 3.25 5.35 -0.78
C VAL A 23 3.48 3.87 -0.45
N LEU A 24 3.55 3.02 -1.46
CA LEU A 24 3.79 1.60 -1.23
C LEU A 24 5.24 1.34 -0.84
N ASP A 25 6.20 2.07 -1.44
CA ASP A 25 7.60 2.05 -1.05
C ASP A 25 7.79 2.56 0.38
N TYR A 26 7.08 3.65 0.74
CA TYR A 26 7.02 4.17 2.09
C TYR A 26 6.46 3.14 3.08
N PHE A 27 5.36 2.46 2.73
CA PHE A 27 4.77 1.43 3.57
C PHE A 27 5.69 0.22 3.73
N LEU A 28 6.41 -0.18 2.69
CA LEU A 28 7.30 -1.34 2.71
C LEU A 28 8.67 -1.05 3.35
N HIS A 29 8.84 0.13 3.95
CA HIS A 29 10.07 0.49 4.64
C HIS A 29 10.43 -0.55 5.73
N PRO A 30 11.70 -0.98 5.85
CA PRO A 30 12.09 -2.03 6.80
C PRO A 30 11.79 -1.72 8.27
N LEU A 31 11.71 -0.43 8.61
CA LEU A 31 11.39 0.01 9.97
C LEU A 31 9.88 -0.01 10.28
N ASN A 32 9.02 -0.17 9.28
CA ASN A 32 7.58 -0.21 9.49
C ASN A 32 7.18 -1.49 10.25
N PRO A 33 6.67 -1.41 11.49
CA PRO A 33 6.29 -2.58 12.28
C PRO A 33 5.05 -3.32 11.75
N PHE A 34 4.28 -2.71 10.85
CA PHE A 34 3.11 -3.33 10.21
C PHE A 34 3.48 -4.19 9.00
N ARG A 35 4.72 -4.08 8.54
CA ARG A 35 5.27 -4.89 7.48
C ARG A 35 5.55 -6.32 7.99
N THR A 36 5.16 -7.31 7.20
CA THR A 36 5.48 -8.72 7.47
C THR A 36 6.98 -8.95 7.41
N LYS A 37 7.47 -9.97 8.13
CA LYS A 37 8.87 -10.41 8.04
C LYS A 37 9.10 -11.41 6.90
N SER A 38 8.01 -11.97 6.36
CA SER A 38 8.03 -12.88 5.22
C SER A 38 8.47 -12.14 3.95
N ASN A 39 9.07 -12.87 2.99
CA ASN A 39 9.35 -12.32 1.67
C ASN A 39 8.02 -12.12 0.93
N THR A 40 7.77 -10.89 0.47
CA THR A 40 6.52 -10.48 -0.18
C THR A 40 6.69 -10.43 -1.69
N SER A 41 5.58 -10.60 -2.44
CA SER A 41 5.62 -10.41 -3.89
C SER A 41 6.06 -8.99 -4.27
N ASN A 42 5.81 -7.99 -3.41
CA ASN A 42 6.27 -6.63 -3.61
C ASN A 42 7.81 -6.52 -3.63
N GLU A 43 8.51 -7.24 -2.74
CA GLU A 43 9.97 -7.28 -2.74
C GLU A 43 10.52 -7.95 -4.00
N VAL A 44 9.88 -9.04 -4.44
CA VAL A 44 10.27 -9.72 -5.68
C VAL A 44 10.15 -8.78 -6.88
N LEU A 45 9.06 -8.01 -6.97
CA LEU A 45 8.89 -6.98 -8.00
C LEU A 45 9.90 -5.84 -7.86
N ALA A 46 10.16 -5.37 -6.64
CA ALA A 46 11.15 -4.31 -6.38
C ALA A 46 12.56 -4.74 -6.80
N MET A 47 12.94 -6.00 -6.55
CA MET A 47 14.21 -6.58 -7.02
C MET A 47 14.30 -6.67 -8.55
N GLN A 48 13.16 -6.79 -9.24
CA GLN A 48 13.06 -6.73 -10.69
C GLN A 48 13.00 -5.29 -11.23
N GLY A 49 13.07 -4.28 -10.36
CA GLY A 49 12.91 -2.87 -10.73
C GLY A 49 11.47 -2.46 -11.03
N ILE A 50 10.49 -3.33 -10.77
CA ILE A 50 9.07 -3.08 -11.02
C ILE A 50 8.46 -2.44 -9.77
N ASN A 51 8.42 -1.11 -9.74
CA ASN A 51 7.69 -0.31 -8.76
C ASN A 51 6.83 0.74 -9.49
N ILE A 52 5.78 1.26 -8.84
CA ILE A 52 4.87 2.24 -9.46
C ILE A 52 5.66 3.47 -9.94
N GLY A 53 6.54 4.02 -9.11
CA GLY A 53 7.40 5.15 -9.49
C GLY A 53 8.31 4.85 -10.69
N THR A 54 8.89 3.65 -10.77
CA THR A 54 9.74 3.25 -11.91
C THR A 54 8.93 3.11 -13.19
N LEU A 55 7.75 2.47 -13.11
CA LEU A 55 6.84 2.29 -14.23
C LEU A 55 6.33 3.63 -14.78
N MET A 56 6.10 4.62 -13.91
CA MET A 56 5.76 5.97 -14.35
C MET A 56 6.88 6.64 -15.16
N GLN A 57 8.14 6.46 -14.77
CA GLN A 57 9.27 7.11 -15.46
C GLN A 57 9.72 6.36 -16.72
N GLN A 58 9.80 5.04 -16.65
CA GLN A 58 10.45 4.20 -17.66
C GLN A 58 9.45 3.45 -18.56
N GLY A 59 8.17 3.41 -18.18
CA GLY A 59 7.16 2.63 -18.89
C GLY A 59 7.39 1.13 -18.80
N THR A 60 6.86 0.38 -19.77
CA THR A 60 6.90 -1.11 -19.79
C THR A 60 8.10 -1.68 -20.55
N GLY A 61 9.13 -0.88 -20.83
CA GLY A 61 10.36 -1.32 -21.52
C GLY A 61 10.19 -1.66 -23.02
N GLN A 62 8.97 -1.82 -23.54
CA GLN A 62 8.67 -2.08 -24.96
C GLN A 62 8.21 -0.80 -25.69
N GLY A 63 8.98 0.28 -25.61
CA GLY A 63 8.72 1.51 -26.38
C GLY A 63 7.56 2.38 -25.90
N GLY A 64 6.95 2.05 -24.75
CA GLY A 64 6.01 2.94 -24.08
C GLY A 64 6.75 4.02 -23.30
N GLY A 65 6.46 5.29 -23.60
CA GLY A 65 6.96 6.41 -22.82
C GLY A 65 6.45 6.41 -21.36
N PRO A 66 6.69 7.51 -20.63
CA PRO A 66 6.24 7.65 -19.24
C PRO A 66 4.75 7.30 -19.11
N LEU A 67 4.40 6.45 -18.13
CA LEU A 67 3.02 6.07 -17.86
C LEU A 67 2.35 7.12 -16.97
N SER A 68 1.04 7.30 -17.16
CA SER A 68 0.23 8.04 -16.19
C SER A 68 0.24 7.30 -14.83
N PRO A 69 0.01 8.00 -13.71
CA PRO A 69 -0.06 7.38 -12.39
C PRO A 69 -1.03 6.20 -12.35
N SER A 70 -2.21 6.37 -12.94
CA SER A 70 -3.23 5.31 -13.05
C SER A 70 -2.75 4.10 -13.85
N ALA A 71 -2.11 4.31 -15.00
CA ALA A 71 -1.63 3.21 -15.83
C ALA A 71 -0.47 2.45 -15.17
N ALA A 72 0.41 3.15 -14.45
CA ALA A 72 1.49 2.53 -13.69
C ALA A 72 0.96 1.70 -12.52
N GLU A 73 -0.07 2.17 -11.81
CA GLU A 73 -0.75 1.42 -10.75
C GLU A 73 -1.41 0.15 -11.30
N ASP A 74 -2.12 0.26 -12.42
CA ASP A 74 -2.77 -0.88 -13.07
C ASP A 74 -1.76 -1.93 -13.51
N GLU A 75 -0.62 -1.50 -14.09
CA GLU A 75 0.43 -2.42 -14.51
C GLU A 75 1.13 -3.07 -13.32
N TYR A 76 1.38 -2.31 -12.24
CA TYR A 76 1.91 -2.86 -11.00
C TYR A 76 0.96 -3.89 -10.37
N ALA A 77 -0.35 -3.61 -10.35
CA ALA A 77 -1.38 -4.53 -9.86
C ALA A 77 -1.45 -5.80 -10.72
N ARG A 78 -1.30 -5.68 -12.05
CA ARG A 78 -1.20 -6.82 -12.97
C ARG A 78 0.04 -7.66 -12.67
N ALA A 79 1.19 -7.03 -12.46
CA ALA A 79 2.42 -7.74 -12.10
C ALA A 79 2.25 -8.52 -10.78
N LEU A 80 1.66 -7.91 -9.74
CA LEU A 80 1.37 -8.58 -8.48
C LEU A 80 0.42 -9.77 -8.64
N SER A 81 -0.60 -9.65 -9.48
CA SER A 81 -1.59 -10.72 -9.70
C SER A 81 -1.02 -11.99 -10.33
N ARG A 82 0.15 -11.91 -10.98
CA ARG A 82 0.88 -13.06 -11.55
C ARG A 82 1.67 -13.83 -10.49
N LEU A 83 1.93 -13.21 -9.34
CA LEU A 83 2.67 -13.82 -8.24
C LEU A 83 1.70 -14.39 -7.20
N THR A 84 2.18 -15.31 -6.36
CA THR A 84 1.44 -15.86 -5.22
C THR A 84 2.19 -15.56 -3.92
N GLY A 85 1.51 -15.72 -2.78
CA GLY A 85 2.06 -15.43 -1.45
C GLY A 85 1.54 -14.12 -0.85
N GLU A 86 2.28 -13.59 0.14
CA GLU A 86 1.90 -12.34 0.82
C GLU A 86 2.20 -11.11 -0.05
N GLN A 87 1.23 -10.21 -0.15
CA GLN A 87 1.28 -9.02 -1.00
C GLN A 87 0.63 -7.84 -0.30
N TYR A 88 1.14 -6.64 -0.58
CA TYR A 88 0.53 -5.37 -0.22
C TYR A 88 0.00 -4.70 -1.47
N GLU A 89 -1.30 -4.45 -1.51
CA GLU A 89 -1.99 -3.85 -2.63
C GLU A 89 -2.46 -2.44 -2.25
N LEU A 90 -2.14 -1.46 -3.09
CA LEU A 90 -2.66 -0.09 -2.94
C LEU A 90 -4.10 -0.07 -3.46
N MET A 91 -5.04 0.39 -2.63
CA MET A 91 -6.43 0.52 -3.03
C MET A 91 -6.66 1.81 -3.82
N LEU A 92 -7.68 1.80 -4.66
CA LEU A 92 -8.19 3.01 -5.31
C LEU A 92 -8.66 4.03 -4.24
N PRO A 93 -8.50 5.33 -4.50
CA PRO A 93 -8.98 6.35 -3.57
C PRO A 93 -10.51 6.33 -3.52
N SER A 94 -11.08 6.85 -2.43
CA SER A 94 -12.54 6.94 -2.30
C SER A 94 -13.13 7.99 -3.25
N ASP A 95 -12.39 9.06 -3.52
CA ASP A 95 -12.76 10.08 -4.49
C ASP A 95 -11.91 9.93 -5.78
N PRO A 96 -12.52 9.68 -6.95
CA PRO A 96 -11.80 9.57 -8.21
C PRO A 96 -11.09 10.88 -8.62
N ALA A 97 -11.46 12.04 -8.08
CA ALA A 97 -10.76 13.29 -8.34
C ALA A 97 -9.31 13.27 -7.83
N GLU A 98 -9.04 12.56 -6.72
CA GLU A 98 -7.70 12.41 -6.13
C GLU A 98 -6.73 11.62 -7.00
N LEU A 99 -7.26 10.80 -7.93
CA LEU A 99 -6.45 10.05 -8.88
C LEU A 99 -5.75 10.98 -9.87
N ASN A 100 -6.37 12.12 -10.21
CA ASN A 100 -5.84 13.10 -11.16
C ASN A 100 -4.81 14.04 -10.53
N THR A 101 -4.99 14.40 -9.25
CA THR A 101 -4.07 15.28 -8.54
C THR A 101 -2.85 14.54 -8.02
N GLY A 102 -2.93 13.21 -7.85
CA GLY A 102 -1.84 12.37 -7.30
C GLY A 102 -1.53 12.64 -5.83
N GLN A 103 -2.26 13.57 -5.21
CA GLN A 103 -2.16 13.99 -3.82
C GLN A 103 -3.46 13.60 -3.13
N SER A 104 -3.35 12.64 -2.21
CA SER A 104 -4.45 12.24 -1.33
C SER A 104 -3.99 12.38 0.12
N PRO A 105 -4.85 12.90 1.01
CA PRO A 105 -4.54 12.92 2.44
C PRO A 105 -4.54 11.50 3.04
N LEU A 106 -5.16 10.52 2.36
CA LEU A 106 -5.38 9.17 2.85
C LEU A 106 -5.12 8.10 1.77
N PHE A 107 -4.16 7.23 2.02
CA PHE A 107 -3.96 6.03 1.23
C PHE A 107 -4.40 4.78 1.99
N THR A 108 -5.08 3.87 1.31
CA THR A 108 -5.48 2.57 1.90
C THR A 108 -4.63 1.45 1.30
N VAL A 109 -3.89 0.74 2.16
CA VAL A 109 -3.07 -0.41 1.78
C VAL A 109 -3.69 -1.68 2.34
N ARG A 110 -3.87 -2.67 1.48
CA ARG A 110 -4.43 -3.97 1.86
C ARG A 110 -3.31 -5.01 1.86
N HIS A 111 -3.14 -5.69 3.00
CA HIS A 111 -2.27 -6.86 3.08
C HIS A 111 -3.08 -8.10 2.81
N VAL A 112 -2.64 -8.87 1.83
CA VAL A 112 -3.32 -10.07 1.37
C VAL A 112 -2.35 -11.23 1.24
N THR A 113 -2.89 -12.45 1.25
CA THR A 113 -2.20 -13.62 0.74
C THR A 113 -2.96 -14.15 -0.47
N ARG A 114 -2.26 -14.29 -1.60
CA ARG A 114 -2.80 -14.75 -2.88
C ARG A 114 -2.41 -16.21 -3.08
N SER A 115 -3.39 -17.09 -3.21
CA SER A 115 -3.16 -18.52 -3.51
C SER A 115 -3.15 -18.77 -5.02
N ASN A 116 -3.97 -18.02 -5.77
CA ASN A 116 -4.03 -18.03 -7.22
C ASN A 116 -4.54 -16.67 -7.74
N PRO A 117 -4.53 -16.39 -9.06
CA PRO A 117 -4.96 -15.10 -9.61
C PRO A 117 -6.39 -14.69 -9.22
N ASN A 118 -7.27 -15.65 -8.93
CA ASN A 118 -8.68 -15.43 -8.62
C ASN A 118 -9.01 -15.58 -7.12
N SER A 119 -8.03 -15.94 -6.28
CA SER A 119 -8.26 -16.24 -4.87
C SER A 119 -7.26 -15.50 -3.98
N VAL A 120 -7.81 -14.55 -3.23
CA VAL A 120 -7.09 -13.64 -2.37
C VAL A 120 -7.74 -13.62 -1.00
N LYS A 121 -6.94 -13.78 0.06
CA LYS A 121 -7.40 -13.67 1.45
C LYS A 121 -6.80 -12.42 2.08
N VAL A 122 -7.65 -11.55 2.62
CA VAL A 122 -7.23 -10.34 3.32
C VAL A 122 -6.68 -10.69 4.71
N LEU A 123 -5.47 -10.22 5.01
CA LEU A 123 -4.78 -10.38 6.29
C LEU A 123 -4.84 -9.11 7.14
N GLY A 124 -4.92 -7.94 6.50
CA GLY A 124 -5.03 -6.66 7.20
C GLY A 124 -5.32 -5.50 6.27
N ILE A 125 -5.81 -4.40 6.84
CA ILE A 125 -6.01 -3.11 6.16
C ILE A 125 -5.25 -2.05 6.95
N TYR A 126 -4.56 -1.18 6.24
CA TYR A 126 -3.75 -0.12 6.80
C TYR A 126 -4.09 1.20 6.12
N TYR A 127 -4.06 2.28 6.89
CA TYR A 127 -4.30 3.64 6.43
C TYR A 127 -3.02 4.43 6.56
N VAL A 128 -2.60 5.12 5.50
CA VAL A 128 -1.52 6.12 5.54
C VAL A 128 -2.19 7.47 5.46
N LEU A 129 -2.37 8.11 6.62
CA LEU A 129 -3.02 9.41 6.77
C LEU A 129 -1.95 10.46 7.07
N GLU A 130 -1.77 11.42 6.15
CA GLU A 130 -0.76 12.50 6.29
C GLU A 130 0.66 11.99 6.62
N GLY A 131 1.04 10.84 6.07
CA GLY A 131 2.34 10.19 6.34
C GLY A 131 2.37 9.30 7.58
N VAL A 132 1.32 9.27 8.40
CA VAL A 132 1.25 8.35 9.54
C VAL A 132 0.51 7.08 9.16
N ILE A 133 1.14 5.93 9.41
CA ILE A 133 0.59 4.60 9.13
C ILE A 133 -0.18 4.10 10.35
N TYR A 134 -1.43 3.70 10.14
CA TYR A 134 -2.32 3.10 11.12
C TYR A 134 -2.81 1.75 10.65
N LYS A 135 -3.03 0.82 11.59
CA LYS A 135 -3.76 -0.42 11.32
C LYS A 135 -5.25 -0.18 11.51
N ALA A 136 -6.06 -0.65 10.56
CA ALA A 136 -7.51 -0.60 10.70
C ALA A 136 -7.97 -1.45 11.91
N PRO A 137 -8.80 -0.91 12.81
CA PRO A 137 -9.34 -1.67 13.92
C PRO A 137 -10.30 -2.75 13.42
N SER A 138 -10.38 -3.88 14.14
CA SER A 138 -11.41 -4.87 13.84
C SER A 138 -12.79 -4.37 14.29
N VAL A 139 -13.86 -4.76 13.59
CA VAL A 139 -15.25 -4.45 14.01
C VAL A 139 -15.50 -4.89 15.45
N ARG A 140 -14.98 -6.06 15.83
CA ARG A 140 -15.08 -6.59 17.20
C ARG A 140 -14.42 -5.66 18.22
N ALA A 141 -13.24 -5.12 17.91
CA ALA A 141 -12.53 -4.19 18.78
C ALA A 141 -13.32 -2.88 18.95
N LEU A 142 -13.88 -2.37 17.86
CA LEU A 142 -14.73 -1.18 17.88
C LEU A 142 -15.99 -1.38 18.73
N MET A 143 -16.68 -2.52 18.56
CA MET A 143 -17.85 -2.87 19.37
C MET A 143 -17.50 -2.98 20.85
N LYS A 144 -16.40 -3.66 21.19
CA LYS A 144 -15.93 -3.79 22.57
C LYS A 144 -15.63 -2.42 23.20
N ALA A 145 -14.97 -1.53 22.47
CA ALA A 145 -14.66 -0.18 22.94
C ALA A 145 -15.92 0.66 23.19
N ASN A 146 -16.94 0.54 22.32
CA ASN A 146 -18.21 1.23 22.50
C ASN A 146 -18.97 0.71 23.73
N VAL A 147 -19.04 -0.61 23.92
CA VAL A 147 -19.66 -1.20 25.12
C VAL A 147 -18.94 -0.74 26.38
N ALA A 148 -17.60 -0.82 26.41
CA ALA A 148 -16.80 -0.42 27.58
C ALA A 148 -16.88 1.08 27.92
N ARG A 149 -17.21 1.94 26.95
CA ARG A 149 -17.39 3.39 27.18
C ARG A 149 -18.78 3.74 27.71
N THR A 150 -19.77 2.86 27.50
CA THR A 150 -21.18 3.13 27.83
C THR A 150 -21.57 2.57 29.20
N VAL A 151 -20.73 1.72 29.79
CA VAL A 151 -20.87 1.18 31.16
C VAL A 151 -19.97 1.91 32.14
#